data_AF-A0A2N5A5F2-F1
#
_entry.id   AF-A0A2N5A5F2-F1
#
_cell.length_a   1.000
_cell.length_b   1.000
_cell.length_c   1.000
_cell.angle_alpha   90.00
_cell.angle_beta   90.00
_cell.angle_gamma   90.00
#
_symmetry.space_group_name_H-M   'P 1'
#
loop_
_entity.id
_entity.type
_entity.pdbx_description
1 polymer ?
#
loop_
_entity_poly.entity_id
_entity_poly.type
_entity_poly.pdbx_seq_one_letter_code
_entity_poly.pdbx_strand_id
1 'polypeptide(L)'
;SPHIIERFTALCDTWNMNIAELVSRTQPGDGDSAQLFIQITAHSPATQNAANIEQAFKALCTELNAQGSINIVNYSQHDEQDGV
;
A
#
# COMPACT_ATOMS: atom_id res chain seq x y z
N SER A 1 -7.12 3.18 15.90
CA SER A 1 -5.85 2.59 16.40
C SER A 1 -4.82 3.69 16.52
N PRO A 2 -3.96 3.72 17.56
CA PRO A 2 -2.71 4.46 17.49
C PRO A 2 -1.85 3.95 16.32
N HIS A 3 -0.96 4.81 15.81
CA HIS A 3 0.09 4.44 14.85
C HIS A 3 -0.40 3.83 13.52
N ILE A 4 -1.54 4.29 12.98
CA ILE A 4 -2.11 3.71 11.74
C ILE A 4 -1.13 3.85 10.56
N ILE A 5 -0.48 5.00 10.42
CA ILE A 5 0.48 5.25 9.33
C ILE A 5 1.64 4.25 9.44
N GLU A 6 2.21 4.11 10.64
CA GLU A 6 3.34 3.24 10.92
C GLU A 6 3.01 1.78 10.62
N ARG A 7 1.76 1.36 10.85
CA ARG A 7 1.32 0.01 10.53
C ARG A 7 1.27 -0.27 9.02
N PHE A 8 0.84 0.70 8.22
CA PHE A 8 0.89 0.58 6.77
C PHE A 8 2.33 0.66 6.24
N THR A 9 3.19 1.51 6.80
CA THR A 9 4.61 1.53 6.40
C THR A 9 5.36 0.28 6.85
N ALA A 10 4.99 -0.33 7.98
CA ALA A 10 5.56 -1.60 8.43
C ALA A 10 5.14 -2.77 7.52
N LEU A 11 3.97 -2.71 6.88
CA LEU A 11 3.62 -3.64 5.82
C LEU A 11 4.61 -3.51 4.66
N CYS A 12 4.88 -2.29 4.17
CA CYS A 12 5.89 -2.09 3.12
C CYS A 12 7.27 -2.64 3.53
N ASP A 13 7.71 -2.39 4.76
CA ASP A 13 8.99 -2.89 5.29
C ASP A 13 9.06 -4.42 5.35
N THR A 14 7.99 -5.07 5.84
CA THR A 14 7.87 -6.54 5.91
C THR A 14 8.04 -7.20 4.54
N TRP A 15 7.58 -6.51 3.49
CA TRP A 15 7.69 -6.94 2.10
C TRP A 15 8.85 -6.26 1.39
N ASN A 16 9.87 -5.74 2.09
CA ASN A 16 11.07 -5.13 1.49
C ASN A 16 10.76 -4.13 0.36
N MET A 17 9.67 -3.37 0.48
CA MET A 17 9.30 -2.37 -0.50
C MET A 17 9.95 -1.03 -0.15
N ASN A 18 10.45 -0.34 -1.17
CA ASN A 18 10.90 1.04 -1.04
C ASN A 18 9.72 1.98 -1.24
N ILE A 19 9.38 2.77 -0.22
CA ILE A 19 8.32 3.78 -0.32
C ILE A 19 8.83 4.95 -1.18
N ALA A 20 8.17 5.21 -2.29
CA ALA A 20 8.45 6.35 -3.16
C ALA A 20 7.65 7.59 -2.76
N GLU A 21 6.41 7.38 -2.32
CA GLU A 21 5.51 8.46 -1.90
C GLU A 21 4.63 7.99 -0.75
N LEU A 22 4.42 8.88 0.23
CA LEU A 22 3.43 8.72 1.28
C LEU A 22 2.67 10.04 1.45
N VAL A 23 1.36 9.97 1.25
CA VAL A 23 0.44 11.06 1.54
C VAL A 23 -0.42 10.66 2.71
N SER A 24 -0.47 11.51 3.73
CA SER A 24 -1.39 11.36 4.85
C SER A 24 -2.09 12.67 5.13
N ARG A 25 -3.41 12.62 5.31
CA ARG A 25 -4.22 13.78 5.67
C ARG A 25 -5.42 13.37 6.50
N THR A 26 -5.78 14.22 7.44
CA THR A 26 -7.05 14.13 8.13
C THR A 26 -8.10 14.85 7.30
N GLN A 27 -9.24 14.21 7.08
CA GLN A 27 -10.37 14.77 6.35
C GLN A 27 -11.65 14.62 7.17
N PRO A 28 -12.67 15.45 6.92
CA PRO A 28 -14.01 15.21 7.46
C PRO A 28 -14.50 13.83 6.99
N GLY A 29 -15.01 13.03 7.91
CA GLY A 29 -15.66 11.77 7.62
C GLY A 29 -17.17 11.89 7.49
N ASP A 30 -17.85 10.75 7.50
CA ASP A 30 -19.30 10.73 7.65
C ASP A 30 -19.68 11.25 9.05
N GLY A 31 -20.44 12.34 9.10
CA GLY A 31 -20.81 13.05 10.34
C GLY A 31 -19.68 13.90 10.94
N ASP A 32 -19.68 14.07 12.27
CA ASP A 32 -18.67 14.84 13.02
C ASP A 32 -17.36 14.06 13.30
N SER A 33 -17.13 12.94 12.60
CA SER A 33 -15.95 12.10 12.82
C SER A 33 -14.81 12.47 11.87
N ALA A 34 -13.60 12.65 12.40
CA ALA A 34 -12.41 12.84 11.57
C ALA A 34 -11.94 11.49 11.01
N GLN A 35 -11.67 11.44 9.71
CA GLN A 35 -11.12 10.25 9.03
C GLN A 35 -9.68 10.50 8.61
N LEU A 36 -8.87 9.46 8.69
CA LEU A 36 -7.49 9.46 8.19
C LEU A 36 -7.47 8.88 6.78
N PHE A 37 -6.99 9.67 5.82
CA PHE A 37 -6.68 9.20 4.47
C PHE A 37 -5.17 8.95 4.37
N ILE A 38 -4.81 7.80 3.78
CA ILE A 38 -3.42 7.40 3.52
C ILE A 38 -3.35 6.90 2.08
N GLN A 39 -2.35 7.36 1.34
CA GLN A 39 -1.94 6.78 0.06
C GLN A 39 -0.44 6.50 0.12
N ILE A 40 -0.04 5.30 -0.28
CA ILE A 40 1.37 4.88 -0.32
C ILE A 40 1.66 4.33 -1.71
N THR A 41 2.69 4.87 -2.34
CA THR A 41 3.28 4.33 -3.57
C THR A 41 4.61 3.70 -3.19
N ALA A 42 4.82 2.42 -3.51
CA ALA A 42 6.02 1.70 -3.17
C ALA A 42 6.46 0.73 -4.27
N HIS A 43 7.75 0.44 -4.31
CA HIS A 43 8.36 -0.49 -5.27
C HIS A 43 8.90 -1.70 -4.53
N SER A 44 8.52 -2.90 -4.98
CA SER A 44 9.08 -4.17 -4.50
C SER A 44 10.07 -4.75 -5.52
N PRO A 45 10.97 -5.65 -5.09
CA PRO A 45 11.69 -6.53 -6.02
C PRO A 45 10.72 -7.37 -6.87
N ALA A 46 11.06 -7.60 -8.14
CA ALA A 46 10.20 -8.29 -9.13
C ALA A 46 9.80 -9.73 -8.76
N THR A 47 10.42 -10.33 -7.74
CA THR A 47 10.22 -11.73 -7.34
C THR A 47 9.10 -11.94 -6.32
N GLN A 48 8.42 -10.88 -5.87
CA GLN A 48 7.43 -10.99 -4.80
C GLN A 48 6.05 -11.44 -5.31
N ASN A 49 5.40 -12.31 -4.53
CA ASN A 49 4.08 -12.83 -4.85
C ASN A 49 3.00 -11.78 -4.52
N ALA A 50 2.46 -11.15 -5.57
CA ALA A 50 1.41 -10.14 -5.48
C ALA A 50 0.19 -10.59 -4.66
N ALA A 51 -0.24 -11.85 -4.79
CA ALA A 51 -1.42 -12.35 -4.08
C ALA A 51 -1.24 -12.32 -2.56
N ASN A 52 -0.03 -12.61 -2.06
CA ASN A 52 0.24 -12.58 -0.63
C ASN A 52 0.28 -11.15 -0.08
N ILE A 53 0.79 -10.19 -0.86
CA ILE A 53 0.80 -8.76 -0.50
C ILE A 53 -0.65 -8.24 -0.41
N GLU A 54 -1.48 -8.56 -1.41
CA GLU A 54 -2.90 -8.18 -1.39
C GLU A 54 -3.63 -8.77 -0.20
N GLN A 55 -3.38 -10.03 0.13
CA GLN A 55 -3.99 -10.69 1.28
C GLN A 55 -3.54 -10.04 2.60
N ALA A 56 -2.25 -9.74 2.75
CA ALA A 56 -1.72 -9.06 3.94
C ALA A 56 -2.30 -7.64 4.08
N PHE A 57 -2.43 -6.90 2.98
CA PHE A 57 -3.11 -5.60 2.97
C PHE A 57 -4.58 -5.70 3.41
N LYS A 58 -5.35 -6.63 2.86
CA LYS A 58 -6.76 -6.83 3.23
C LYS A 58 -6.91 -7.23 4.70
N ALA A 59 -6.01 -8.08 5.22
CA ALA A 59 -5.98 -8.45 6.62
C ALA A 59 -5.71 -7.22 7.52
N LEU A 60 -4.75 -6.38 7.14
CA LEU A 60 -4.43 -5.15 7.88
C LEU A 60 -5.61 -4.17 7.87
N CYS A 61 -6.26 -3.96 6.72
CA CYS A 61 -7.47 -3.14 6.63
C CYS A 61 -8.58 -3.66 7.56
N THR A 62 -8.80 -4.98 7.59
CA THR A 62 -9.80 -5.61 8.47
C THR A 62 -9.46 -5.38 9.95
N GLU A 63 -8.21 -5.60 10.35
CA GLU A 63 -7.76 -5.43 11.73
C GLU A 63 -7.90 -3.98 12.20
N LEU A 64 -7.63 -3.03 11.31
CA LEU A 64 -7.71 -1.60 11.59
C LEU A 64 -9.11 -1.00 11.46
N ASN A 65 -10.11 -1.80 11.06
CA ASN A 65 -11.43 -1.33 10.65
C ASN A 65 -11.33 -0.20 9.62
N ALA A 66 -10.43 -0.35 8.66
CA ALA A 66 -10.15 0.58 7.59
C ALA A 66 -10.72 0.07 6.26
N GLN A 67 -11.10 1.02 5.40
CA GLN A 67 -11.44 0.73 4.01
C GLN A 67 -10.24 1.08 3.14
N GLY A 68 -9.95 0.25 2.13
CA GLY A 68 -8.83 0.50 1.24
C GLY A 68 -8.75 -0.47 0.09
N SER A 69 -8.02 -0.06 -0.94
CA SER A 69 -7.67 -0.89 -2.09
C SER A 69 -6.16 -0.84 -2.29
N ILE A 70 -5.64 -1.88 -2.96
CA ILE A 70 -4.25 -1.97 -3.38
C ILE A 70 -4.26 -2.36 -4.86
N ASN A 71 -3.36 -1.76 -5.64
CA ASN A 71 -3.13 -2.11 -7.03
C ASN A 71 -1.65 -2.48 -7.19
N ILE A 72 -1.37 -3.71 -7.61
CA ILE A 72 -0.01 -4.20 -7.79
C ILE A 72 0.26 -4.33 -9.29
N VAL A 73 1.24 -3.58 -9.78
CA VAL A 73 1.66 -3.59 -11.18
C VAL A 73 2.97 -4.37 -11.28
N ASN A 74 2.92 -5.53 -11.95
CA ASN A 74 4.11 -6.31 -12.27
C ASN A 74 4.60 -5.95 -13.67
N TYR A 75 5.76 -5.31 -13.76
CA TYR A 75 6.46 -5.17 -15.02
C TYR A 75 7.16 -6.50 -15.33
N SER A 76 6.58 -7.31 -16.21
CA SER A 76 7.34 -8.38 -16.87
C SER A 76 8.49 -7.73 -17.64
N GLN A 77 9.71 -8.23 -17.48
CA GLN A 77 10.93 -7.72 -18.14
C GLN A 77 10.93 -7.86 -19.68
N HIS A 78 9.78 -7.98 -20.34
CA HIS A 78 9.65 -8.24 -21.78
C HIS A 78 9.30 -7.03 -22.65
N ASP A 79 9.24 -5.81 -22.11
CA ASP A 79 8.91 -4.62 -22.88
C ASP A 79 10.13 -3.73 -23.24
N GLU A 80 11.37 -4.22 -23.06
CA GLU A 80 12.62 -3.49 -23.43
C GLU A 80 13.41 -4.16 -24.58
N GLN A 81 12.76 -4.83 -25.51
CA GLN A 81 13.40 -5.33 -26.75
C GLN A 81 12.59 -4.97 -28.00
N ASP A 82 12.52 -3.68 -28.32
CA ASP A 82 12.48 -3.22 -29.73
C ASP A 82 12.63 -1.70 -29.75
N GLY A 83 13.86 -1.22 -29.93
CA GLY A 83 14.13 0.21 -29.91
C GLY A 83 15.58 0.62 -30.15
N VAL A 84 16.31 -0.05 -31.05
CA VAL A 84 17.47 0.52 -31.77
C VAL A 84 17.54 0.03 -33.20
#